data_AF-A0A961WP92-F1
#
_entry.id   AF-A0A961WP92-F1
#
_cell.length_a   1.000
_cell.length_b   1.000
_cell.length_c   1.000
_cell.angle_alpha   90.00
_cell.angle_beta   90.00
_cell.angle_gamma   90.00
#
_symmetry.space_group_name_H-M   'P 1'
#
loop_
_entity.id
_entity.type
_entity.pdbx_description
1 polymer ?
#
loop_
_entity_poly.entity_id
_entity_poly.type
_entity_poly.pdbx_seq_one_letter_code
_entity_poly.pdbx_strand_id
1 'polypeptide(L)' 'MAEGYETPTPIQAKAIPVMLTGRDVLGIAQTGTGKTAAFVLPQLDRLARDR' A
#
# COMPACT_ATOMS: atom_id res chain seq x y z
N MET A 1 20.24 -4.28 -2.55
CA MET A 1 19.77 -3.05 -3.24
C MET A 1 18.28 -2.98 -2.98
N ALA A 2 17.80 -1.95 -2.27
CA ALA A 2 16.36 -1.72 -2.17
C ALA A 2 15.91 -1.25 -3.56
N GLU A 3 15.08 -2.04 -4.22
CA GLU A 3 14.68 -1.87 -5.62
C GLU A 3 13.72 -0.68 -5.78
N GLY A 4 14.18 0.55 -5.51
CA GLY A 4 13.38 1.78 -5.69
C GLY A 4 12.19 1.95 -4.73
N TYR A 5 12.08 1.13 -3.69
CA TYR A 5 10.96 1.15 -2.73
C TYR A 5 11.17 2.09 -1.53
N GLU A 6 12.13 3.01 -1.60
CA GLU A 6 12.44 3.94 -0.50
C GLU A 6 11.41 5.07 -0.40
N THR A 7 10.87 5.52 -1.54
CA THR A 7 9.85 6.58 -1.60
C THR A 7 8.55 5.99 -2.14
N PRO A 8 7.45 6.04 -1.38
CA PRO A 8 6.17 5.52 -1.85
C PRO A 8 5.65 6.33 -3.04
N THR A 9 5.04 5.65 -4.01
CA THR A 9 4.35 6.32 -5.13
C THR A 9 3.14 7.12 -4.62
N PRO A 10 2.61 8.10 -5.38
CA PRO A 10 1.47 8.89 -4.92
C PRO A 10 0.24 8.08 -4.52
N ILE A 11 -0.02 6.94 -5.17
CA ILE A 11 -1.14 6.06 -4.79
C ILE A 11 -0.85 5.28 -3.50
N GLN A 12 0.39 4.83 -3.31
CA GLN A 12 0.82 4.16 -2.07
C GLN A 12 0.76 5.11 -0.87
N ALA A 13 1.32 6.32 -1.00
CA ALA A 13 1.34 7.33 0.05
C ALA A 13 -0.07 7.76 0.50
N LYS A 14 -1.05 7.75 -0.41
CA LYS A 14 -2.45 8.08 -0.10
C LYS A 14 -3.24 6.90 0.44
N ALA A 15 -3.06 5.70 -0.12
CA ALA A 15 -3.87 4.54 0.22
C ALA A 15 -3.39 3.82 1.50
N ILE A 16 -2.07 3.62 1.67
CA ILE A 16 -1.52 2.79 2.75
C ILE A 16 -1.95 3.29 4.13
N PRO A 17 -1.83 4.60 4.47
CA PRO A 17 -2.24 5.07 5.79
C PRO A 17 -3.73 4.84 6.09
N VAL A 18 -4.59 4.93 5.07
CA VAL A 18 -6.03 4.71 5.22
C VAL A 18 -6.35 3.23 5.38
N MET A 19 -5.70 2.36 4.60
CA MET A 19 -5.88 0.91 4.69
C MET A 19 -5.39 0.34 6.03
N LEU A 20 -4.32 0.89 6.59
CA LEU A 20 -3.82 0.51 7.91
C LEU A 20 -4.82 0.82 9.04
N THR A 21 -5.79 1.71 8.84
CA THR A 21 -6.87 1.93 9.82
C THR A 21 -8.00 0.90 9.70
N GLY A 22 -7.86 -0.12 8.83
CA GLY A 22 -8.90 -1.12 8.58
C GLY A 22 -10.13 -0.60 7.82
N ARG A 23 -10.01 0.56 7.15
CA ARG A 23 -11.08 1.12 6.32
C ARG A 23 -10.97 0.66 4.87
N ASP A 24 -12.12 0.53 4.21
CA ASP A 24 -12.18 0.26 2.78
C ASP A 24 -11.68 1.48 1.98
N VAL A 25 -10.99 1.20 0.87
CA VAL A 25 -10.37 2.21 0.01
C VAL A 25 -10.66 1.91 -1.46
N LEU A 26 -11.17 2.90 -2.18
CA LEU A 26 -11.22 2.90 -3.65
C LEU A 26 -10.05 3.73 -4.20
N GLY A 27 -9.05 3.05 -4.75
CA GLY A 27 -7.87 3.70 -5.36
C GLY A 27 -7.94 3.74 -6.89
N ILE A 28 -7.86 4.93 -7.47
CA ILE A 28 -7.78 5.13 -8.93
C ILE A 28 -6.40 5.66 -9.29
N ALA A 29 -5.67 4.93 -10.13
CA ALA A 29 -4.39 5.33 -10.68
C ALA A 29 -4.10 4.60 -12.00
N GLN A 30 -3.22 5.15 -12.85
CA GLN A 30 -2.80 4.52 -14.10
C GLN A 30 -2.06 3.18 -13.86
N THR A 31 -1.95 2.33 -14.88
CA THR A 31 -1.16 1.09 -14.81
C THR A 31 0.31 1.39 -14.52
N GLY A 32 1.02 0.50 -13.81
CA GLY A 32 2.43 0.70 -13.47
C GLY A 32 2.72 1.65 -12.31
N THR A 33 1.70 2.21 -11.65
CA THR A 33 1.86 3.20 -10.56
C THR A 33 1.99 2.59 -9.15
N GLY A 34 2.09 1.26 -9.04
CA GLY A 34 2.31 0.59 -7.76
C GLY A 34 1.05 0.32 -6.93
N LYS A 35 -0.16 0.28 -7.55
CA LYS A 35 -1.43 -0.10 -6.89
C LYS A 35 -1.36 -1.45 -6.16
N THR A 36 -0.67 -2.43 -6.73
CA THR A 36 -0.49 -3.75 -6.10
C THR A 36 0.20 -3.65 -4.75
N ALA A 37 1.33 -2.96 -4.66
CA ALA A 37 2.02 -2.74 -3.39
C ALA A 37 1.19 -1.87 -2.44
N ALA A 38 0.47 -0.86 -2.95
CA ALA A 38 -0.43 -0.03 -2.15
C ALA A 38 -1.51 -0.87 -1.43
N PHE A 39 -1.98 -1.94 -2.06
CA PHE A 39 -2.94 -2.86 -1.48
C PHE A 39 -2.28 -3.94 -0.60
N VAL A 40 -1.23 -4.61 -1.08
CA VAL A 40 -0.66 -5.81 -0.44
C VAL A 40 0.10 -5.49 0.85
N LEU A 41 0.90 -4.41 0.87
CA LEU A 41 1.70 -4.06 2.04
C LEU A 41 0.88 -3.91 3.34
N PRO A 42 -0.24 -3.18 3.38
CA PRO A 42 -1.06 -3.10 4.59
C PRO A 42 -1.73 -4.43 4.96
N GLN A 43 -2.00 -5.35 4.01
CA GLN A 43 -2.51 -6.68 4.36
C GLN A 43 -1.43 -7.55 5.01
N LEU A 44 -0.19 -7.46 4.53
CA LEU A 44 0.95 -8.15 5.14
C LEU A 44 1.22 -7.63 6.56
N ASP A 45 1.17 -6.32 6.77
CA ASP A 45 1.32 -5.71 8.10
C ASP A 45 0.24 -6.23 9.06
N ARG A 46 -1.02 -6.31 8.61
CA ARG A 46 -2.11 -6.89 9.41
C ARG A 46 -1.87 -8.36 9.75
N LEU A 47 -1.53 -9.19 8.77
CA LEU A 47 -1.24 -10.61 9.00
C LEU A 47 -0.03 -10.81 9.93
N ALA A 48 0.96 -9.93 9.87
CA ALA A 48 2.12 -9.97 10.75
C ALA A 48 1.79 -9.57 12.20
N ARG A 49 0.78 -8.72 12.41
CA ARG A 49 0.29 -8.30 13.74
C ARG A 49 -0.74 -9.25 14.34
N ASP A 50 -1.47 -9.99 13.51
CA ASP A 50 -2.47 -10.99 13.93
C ASP A 50 -1.82 -12.32 14.39
N ARG A 51 -0.48 -12.40 14.42
CA ARG A 51 0.31 -13.51 14.98
C ARG A 51 0.82 -13.18 16.38
#